data_AF-R5L5F9-F1
#
_entry.id   AF-R5L5F9-F1
#
_cell.length_a   1.000
_cell.length_b   1.000
_cell.length_c   1.000
_cell.angle_alpha   90.00
_cell.angle_beta   90.00
_cell.angle_gamma   90.00
#
_symmetry.space_group_name_H-M   'P 1'
#
loop_
_entity.id
_entity.type
_entity.pdbx_description
1 polymer ?
#
loop_
_entity_poly.entity_id
_entity_poly.type
_entity_poly.pdbx_seq_one_letter_code
_entity_poly.pdbx_strand_id
1 'polypeptide(L)'
;MEFLYVFSIMFLLIFGLTVLVKLIAWAVLTRCSVKHDVFVRSGEDLDGFVASVRRDPHVRRVVILSAGNEWDEDAVRLAEKYGNVSFYNTTER
;
A
#
# COMPACT_ATOMS: atom_id res chain seq x y z
N MET A 1 50.90 -13.14 -11.62
CA MET A 1 49.89 -13.75 -10.73
C MET A 1 49.26 -12.72 -9.79
N GLU A 2 50.06 -11.85 -9.15
CA GLU A 2 49.56 -10.88 -8.17
C GLU A 2 48.63 -9.79 -8.76
N PHE A 3 48.93 -9.28 -9.96
CA PHE A 3 48.09 -8.28 -10.63
C PHE A 3 46.66 -8.77 -10.87
N LEU A 4 46.49 -10.01 -11.32
CA LEU A 4 45.16 -10.60 -11.58
C LEU A 4 44.38 -10.76 -10.27
N TYR A 5 45.06 -11.09 -9.18
CA TYR A 5 44.46 -11.25 -7.86
C TYR A 5 43.99 -9.89 -7.30
N VAL A 6 44.84 -8.87 -7.35
CA VAL A 6 44.50 -7.50 -6.93
C VAL A 6 43.37 -6.94 -7.80
N PHE A 7 43.44 -7.12 -9.11
CA PHE A 7 42.41 -6.68 -10.05
C PHE A 7 41.06 -7.38 -9.77
N SER A 8 41.08 -8.70 -9.55
CA SER A 8 39.88 -9.46 -9.21
C SER A 8 39.24 -8.97 -7.91
N ILE A 9 40.04 -8.72 -6.86
CA ILE A 9 39.53 -8.20 -5.58
C ILE A 9 38.95 -6.80 -5.74
N MET A 10 39.63 -5.90 -6.43
CA MET A 10 39.13 -4.55 -6.68
C MET A 10 37.81 -4.58 -7.47
N PHE A 11 37.73 -5.44 -8.48
CA PHE A 11 36.51 -5.63 -9.26
C PHE A 11 35.37 -6.17 -8.39
N LEU A 12 35.63 -7.19 -7.57
CA LEU A 12 34.63 -7.80 -6.69
C LEU A 12 34.13 -6.82 -5.62
N LEU A 13 35.01 -5.95 -5.10
CA LEU A 13 34.65 -4.91 -4.15
C LEU A 13 33.76 -3.83 -4.79
N ILE A 14 34.14 -3.31 -5.96
CA ILE A 14 33.37 -2.25 -6.65
C ILE A 14 32.03 -2.82 -7.13
N PHE A 15 32.05 -4.00 -7.74
CA PHE A 15 30.84 -4.67 -8.20
C PHE A 15 29.93 -5.07 -7.03
N GLY A 16 30.51 -5.64 -5.96
CA GLY A 16 29.76 -6.00 -4.75
C GLY A 16 29.13 -4.78 -4.08
N LEU A 17 29.88 -3.68 -3.96
CA LEU A 17 29.37 -2.43 -3.37
C LEU A 17 28.24 -1.82 -4.22
N THR A 18 28.39 -1.76 -5.54
CA THR A 18 27.35 -1.22 -6.43
C THR A 18 26.07 -2.05 -6.39
N VAL A 19 26.17 -3.39 -6.37
CA VAL A 19 25.02 -4.28 -6.19
C VAL A 19 24.37 -4.06 -4.82
N LEU A 20 25.17 -3.91 -3.76
CA LEU A 20 24.66 -3.66 -2.41
C LEU A 20 23.90 -2.34 -2.32
N VAL A 21 24.45 -1.26 -2.88
CA VAL A 21 23.76 0.05 -2.92
C VAL A 21 22.46 -0.05 -3.70
N LYS A 22 22.45 -0.75 -4.84
CA LYS A 22 21.23 -0.97 -5.63
C LYS A 22 20.17 -1.73 -4.84
N LEU A 23 20.55 -2.77 -4.10
CA LEU A 23 19.64 -3.54 -3.26
C LEU A 23 19.07 -2.70 -2.10
N ILE A 24 19.90 -1.90 -1.43
CA ILE A 24 19.45 -1.01 -0.35
C ILE A 24 18.49 0.05 -0.90
N ALA A 25 18.84 0.70 -2.01
CA ALA A 25 17.97 1.69 -2.64
C ALA A 25 16.62 1.09 -3.03
N TRP A 26 16.63 -0.12 -3.60
CA TRP A 26 15.40 -0.82 -3.96
C TRP A 26 14.58 -1.24 -2.73
N ALA A 27 15.22 -1.70 -1.66
CA ALA A 27 14.56 -2.06 -0.40
C ALA A 27 13.92 -0.83 0.30
N VAL A 28 14.60 0.32 0.27
CA VAL A 28 14.06 1.58 0.82
C VAL A 28 12.87 2.05 0.01
N LEU A 29 12.98 2.06 -1.33
CA LEU A 29 11.88 2.48 -2.21
C LEU A 29 10.65 1.57 -2.10
N THR A 30 10.85 0.26 -1.98
CA THR A 30 9.74 -0.70 -1.83
C THR A 30 9.07 -0.57 -0.47
N ARG A 31 9.80 -0.30 0.62
CA ARG A 31 9.20 -0.09 1.94
C ARG A 31 8.43 1.22 2.08
N CYS A 32 8.91 2.31 1.48
CA CYS A 32 8.21 3.60 1.54
C CYS A 32 6.94 3.66 0.68
N SER A 33 6.75 2.70 -0.24
CA SER A 33 5.61 2.69 -1.17
C SER A 33 4.52 1.68 -0.80
N VAL A 34 4.60 1.04 0.38
CA VAL A 34 3.54 0.15 0.85
C VAL A 34 2.34 1.01 1.22
N LYS A 35 1.35 1.03 0.32
CA LYS A 35 0.05 1.62 0.60
C LYS A 35 -0.82 0.55 1.26
N HIS A 36 -1.52 0.91 2.32
CA HIS A 36 -2.35 0.00 3.10
C HIS A 36 -3.80 0.07 2.65
N ASP A 37 -4.50 -1.07 2.73
CA ASP A 37 -5.94 -1.14 2.57
C ASP A 37 -6.58 -0.94 3.95
N VAL A 38 -7.50 0.04 4.06
CA VAL A 38 -8.16 0.40 5.32
C VAL A 38 -9.53 -0.24 5.37
N PHE A 39 -9.80 -1.06 6.38
CA PHE A 39 -11.09 -1.73 6.55
C PHE A 39 -11.93 -0.98 7.59
N VAL A 40 -13.15 -0.62 7.22
CA VAL A 40 -14.09 0.14 8.05
C VAL A 40 -15.42 -0.60 8.05
N ARG A 41 -16.09 -0.62 9.19
CA ARG A 41 -17.45 -1.16 9.29
C ARG A 41 -18.48 -0.04 9.08
N SER A 42 -19.56 -0.33 8.36
CA SER A 42 -20.64 0.63 8.14
C SER A 42 -21.23 1.15 9.46
N GLY A 43 -21.33 2.48 9.63
CA GLY A 43 -21.59 3.16 10.90
C GLY A 43 -21.97 4.63 10.74
N GLU A 44 -22.48 5.25 11.81
CA GLU A 44 -22.73 6.68 11.89
C GLU A 44 -21.38 7.44 11.75
N ASP A 45 -21.31 8.42 10.85
CA ASP A 45 -20.13 9.24 10.49
C ASP A 45 -19.12 8.66 9.46
N LEU A 46 -19.57 7.69 8.65
CA LEU A 46 -18.76 7.06 7.59
C LEU A 46 -18.27 8.05 6.51
N ASP A 47 -19.08 9.03 6.11
CA ASP A 47 -18.73 9.98 5.03
C ASP A 47 -17.55 10.89 5.44
N GLY A 48 -17.56 11.41 6.67
CA GLY A 48 -16.46 12.21 7.22
C GLY A 48 -15.15 11.42 7.33
N PHE A 49 -15.25 10.17 7.81
CA PHE A 49 -14.11 9.27 7.89
C PHE A 49 -13.52 8.97 6.49
N VAL A 50 -14.34 8.54 5.54
CA VAL A 50 -13.90 8.21 4.18
C VAL A 50 -13.30 9.44 3.48
N ALA A 51 -13.90 10.62 3.65
CA ALA A 51 -13.39 11.87 3.09
C ALA A 51 -12.00 12.24 3.61
N SER A 52 -11.72 11.93 4.89
CA SER A 52 -10.40 12.18 5.50
C SER A 52 -9.36 11.14 5.09
N VAL A 53 -9.68 9.85 5.22
CA VAL A 53 -8.76 8.72 4.98
C VAL A 53 -8.40 8.58 3.51
N ARG A 54 -9.31 8.92 2.60
CA ARG A 54 -9.04 8.92 1.15
C ARG A 54 -7.89 9.86 0.75
N ARG A 55 -7.71 10.98 1.47
CA ARG A 55 -6.69 11.98 1.16
C ARG A 55 -5.29 11.57 1.62
N ASP A 56 -5.19 10.52 2.44
CA ASP A 56 -3.92 10.06 2.96
C ASP A 56 -3.10 9.33 1.85
N PRO A 57 -1.85 9.75 1.59
CA PRO A 57 -1.02 9.17 0.55
C PRO A 57 -0.60 7.70 0.82
N HIS A 58 -0.71 7.25 2.08
CA HIS A 58 -0.41 5.88 2.50
C HIS A 58 -1.61 4.94 2.36
N VAL A 59 -2.80 5.44 2.03
CA VAL A 59 -3.99 4.62 1.82
C VAL A 59 -4.12 4.25 0.35
N ARG A 60 -4.15 2.95 0.06
CA ARG A 60 -4.36 2.44 -1.29
C ARG A 60 -5.84 2.43 -1.64
N ARG A 61 -6.64 1.85 -0.75
CA ARG A 61 -8.07 1.61 -0.91
C ARG A 61 -8.73 1.63 0.46
N VAL A 62 -9.95 2.16 0.51
CA VAL A 62 -10.83 2.03 1.67
C VAL A 62 -11.85 0.94 1.37
N VAL A 63 -11.95 -0.03 2.25
CA VAL A 63 -12.88 -1.15 2.15
C VAL A 63 -13.92 -1.01 3.24
N ILE A 64 -15.16 -0.78 2.85
CA ILE A 64 -16.30 -0.67 3.76
C ILE A 64 -16.97 -2.04 3.84
N LEU A 65 -17.09 -2.57 5.06
CA LEU A 65 -17.75 -3.83 5.38
C LEU A 65 -19.19 -3.56 5.78
N SER A 66 -20.13 -4.24 5.13
CA SER A 66 -21.55 -4.20 5.48
C SER A 66 -21.77 -4.54 6.94
N ALA A 67 -22.61 -3.75 7.61
CA ALA A 67 -23.04 -4.02 8.97
C ALA A 67 -24.48 -4.56 9.04
N GLY A 68 -25.18 -4.63 7.91
CA GLY A 68 -26.57 -5.07 7.83
C GLY A 68 -27.55 -4.02 8.35
N ASN A 69 -27.21 -2.74 8.22
CA ASN A 69 -27.98 -1.60 8.71
C ASN A 69 -28.28 -0.61 7.58
N GLU A 70 -29.05 0.43 7.90
CA GLU A 70 -29.43 1.51 6.96
C GLU A 70 -28.23 2.25 6.36
N TRP A 71 -27.08 2.26 7.05
CA TRP A 71 -25.86 2.92 6.59
C TRP A 71 -25.14 2.17 5.46
N ASP A 72 -25.57 0.94 5.14
CA ASP A 72 -25.06 0.20 3.99
C ASP A 72 -25.43 0.88 2.65
N GLU A 73 -26.57 1.58 2.58
CA GLU A 73 -26.93 2.36 1.38
C GLU A 73 -25.98 3.56 1.18
N ASP A 74 -25.61 4.23 2.27
CA ASP A 74 -24.64 5.32 2.24
C ASP A 74 -23.24 4.82 1.90
N ALA A 75 -22.86 3.64 2.39
CA ALA A 75 -21.60 2.99 2.04
C ALA A 75 -21.51 2.64 0.54
N VAL A 76 -22.60 2.18 -0.07
CA VAL A 76 -22.68 1.92 -1.52
C VAL A 76 -22.56 3.23 -2.30
N ARG A 77 -23.27 4.28 -1.89
CA ARG A 77 -23.14 5.62 -2.51
C ARG A 77 -21.71 6.14 -2.45
N LEU A 78 -21.00 5.93 -1.35
CA LEU A 78 -19.60 6.34 -1.19
C LEU A 78 -18.65 5.53 -2.09
N ALA A 79 -18.91 4.24 -2.27
CA ALA A 79 -18.16 3.39 -3.20
C ALA A 79 -18.35 3.82 -4.67
N GLU A 80 -19.57 4.20 -5.06
CA GLU A 80 -19.84 4.73 -6.42
C GLU A 80 -19.22 6.12 -6.64
N LYS A 81 -19.28 6.99 -5.62
CA LYS A 81 -18.73 8.34 -5.67
C LYS A 81 -17.20 8.35 -5.77
N TYR A 82 -16.53 7.36 -5.19
CA TYR A 82 -15.07 7.33 -5.07
C TYR A 82 -14.47 6.02 -5.58
N GLY A 83 -13.75 6.08 -6.70
CA GLY A 83 -13.13 4.89 -7.33
C GLY A 83 -12.05 4.15 -6.53
N ASN A 84 -11.64 4.65 -5.35
CA ASN A 84 -10.74 3.96 -4.43
C ASN A 84 -11.43 3.48 -3.14
N VAL A 85 -12.76 3.46 -3.13
CA VAL A 85 -13.59 2.93 -2.06
C VAL A 85 -14.29 1.67 -2.60
N SER A 86 -14.33 0.61 -1.82
CA SER A 86 -15.01 -0.64 -2.18
C SER A 86 -15.91 -1.09 -1.06
N PHE A 87 -17.15 -1.43 -1.39
CA PHE A 87 -18.11 -1.99 -0.43
C PHE A 87 -18.14 -3.51 -0.57
N TYR A 88 -18.04 -4.23 0.55
CA TYR A 88 -18.20 -5.68 0.58
C TYR A 88 -19.38 -6.04 1.46
N ASN A 89 -20.35 -6.69 0.83
CA ASN A 89 -21.48 -7.25 1.54
C ASN A 89 -21.11 -8.66 2.02
N THR A 90 -21.02 -8.84 3.34
CA THR A 90 -20.75 -10.14 3.98
C THR A 90 -21.89 -11.16 3.82
N THR A 91 -23.00 -10.81 3.16
CA THR A 91 -24.09 -11.76 2.84
C THR A 91 -23.92 -12.55 1.55
N GLU A 92 -22.93 -12.26 0.70
CA GLU A 92 -22.58 -13.16 -0.40
C GLU A 92 -21.66 -14.28 0.12
N ARG A 93 -22.28 -15.40 0.52
CA ARG A 93 -21.61 -16.67 0.75
C ARG A 93 -22.12 -17.71 -0.24
#